data_AF-A0A3L7NW94-F1
#
_entry.id   AF-A0A3L7NW94-F1
#
_cell.length_a   1.000
_cell.length_b   1.000
_cell.length_c   1.000
_cell.angle_alpha   90.00
_cell.angle_beta   90.00
_cell.angle_gamma   90.00
#
_symmetry.space_group_name_H-M   'P 1'
#
loop_
_entity.id
_entity.type
_entity.pdbx_description
1 polymer ?
#
loop_
_entity_poly.entity_id
_entity_poly.type
_entity_poly.pdbx_seq_one_letter_code
_entity_poly.pdbx_strand_id
1 'polypeptide(L)'
;MEEWAPLPARPRGFLRTVRELRLAAAVAPPGTESLSVRLAYEQALGRLPPTDALNGARQWGDGVALRLRLGDLAAAEAVARDGMRLFPGDHRLAALLGAVCHSREDWAQAERALSVAFALAASQPERLLDRDHLAWVRSRARGSGVWLGELAGRWKGKEGLAGAQALCLRVPTDPLLPVLVAARCRALGDAHAALALVESVVGESGVRHEWIVSLRNSLVKEIAAAKGHIKDLYISDSPLLPRDTAVQLPVVKDGVQPLPWALLGKSRRGTGRKAVVHDVVLESLEGKTISITGCPHFLGDEAPAGPVALVELPFGCWHCDMPGLGGMLELFFAEGQNPQPTRELIHLKGVLRLNQDNPEGYFFYLEEALILP
;
A
#
# COMPACT_ATOMS: atom_id res chain seq x y z
N MET A 1 8.49 14.82 -0.88
CA MET A 1 8.93 13.41 -0.97
C MET A 1 7.98 12.56 -0.14
N GLU A 2 7.88 11.25 -0.39
CA GLU A 2 7.00 10.32 0.34
C GLU A 2 7.17 10.48 1.84
N GLU A 3 6.05 10.64 2.54
CA GLU A 3 6.04 10.69 3.99
C GLU A 3 5.54 9.33 4.46
N TRP A 4 6.35 8.67 5.27
CA TRP A 4 6.13 7.30 5.68
C TRP A 4 5.79 7.26 7.16
N ALA A 5 4.70 6.56 7.50
CA ALA A 5 4.42 6.19 8.87
C ALA A 5 5.48 5.16 9.34
N PRO A 6 5.72 5.05 10.66
CA PRO A 6 6.58 4.00 11.19
C PRO A 6 6.12 2.60 10.78
N LEU A 7 7.08 1.74 10.42
CA LEU A 7 6.84 0.32 10.12
C LEU A 7 7.13 -0.52 11.38
N PRO A 8 6.42 -1.65 11.61
CA PRO A 8 5.55 -2.32 10.64
C PRO A 8 4.11 -1.77 10.61
N ALA A 9 3.59 -1.60 9.40
CA ALA A 9 2.21 -1.22 9.15
C ALA A 9 1.30 -2.46 9.08
N ARG A 10 0.01 -2.31 9.36
CA ARG A 10 -0.96 -3.40 9.22
C ARG A 10 -0.98 -3.95 7.78
N PRO A 11 -1.15 -5.26 7.57
CA PRO A 11 -1.04 -5.89 6.26
C PRO A 11 -1.97 -5.26 5.21
N ARG A 12 -3.21 -4.96 5.61
CA ARG A 12 -4.18 -4.30 4.73
C ARG A 12 -3.70 -2.95 4.20
N GLY A 13 -3.35 -2.02 5.09
CA GLY A 13 -2.92 -0.69 4.67
C GLY A 13 -1.56 -0.71 3.97
N PHE A 14 -0.70 -1.66 4.32
CA PHE A 14 0.52 -1.96 3.58
C PHE A 14 0.24 -2.45 2.15
N LEU A 15 -0.64 -3.43 1.97
CA LEU A 15 -1.02 -3.96 0.65
C LEU A 15 -1.68 -2.89 -0.21
N ARG A 16 -2.58 -2.08 0.36
CA ARG A 16 -3.16 -0.92 -0.33
C ARG A 16 -2.07 0.00 -0.85
N THR A 17 -1.11 0.39 -0.02
CA THR A 17 0.00 1.22 -0.46
C THR A 17 0.82 0.56 -1.57
N VAL A 18 1.16 -0.73 -1.45
CA VAL A 18 1.89 -1.43 -2.52
C VAL A 18 1.10 -1.40 -3.84
N ARG A 19 -0.22 -1.58 -3.82
CA ARG A 19 -1.09 -1.48 -4.99
C ARG A 19 -1.11 -0.07 -5.56
N GLU A 20 -1.27 0.96 -4.73
CA GLU A 20 -1.23 2.36 -5.15
C GLU A 20 0.08 2.69 -5.88
N LEU A 21 1.22 2.21 -5.34
CA LEU A 21 2.53 2.41 -5.97
C LEU A 21 2.66 1.64 -7.30
N ARG A 22 2.09 0.43 -7.40
CA ARG A 22 2.05 -0.33 -8.67
C ARG A 22 1.18 0.36 -9.71
N LEU A 23 0.03 0.87 -9.30
CA LEU A 23 -0.88 1.63 -10.16
C LEU A 23 -0.23 2.93 -10.65
N ALA A 24 0.56 3.61 -9.82
CA ALA A 24 1.34 4.77 -10.24
C ALA A 24 2.34 4.42 -11.36
N ALA A 25 2.93 3.22 -11.29
CA ALA A 25 3.88 2.73 -12.28
C ALA A 25 3.24 2.24 -13.58
N ALA A 26 1.94 1.91 -13.57
CA ALA A 26 1.21 1.49 -14.76
C ALA A 26 1.00 2.67 -15.71
N VAL A 27 1.27 2.46 -17.00
CA VAL A 27 0.94 3.43 -18.05
C VAL A 27 -0.55 3.30 -18.34
N ALA A 28 -1.28 4.40 -18.16
CA ALA A 28 -2.70 4.46 -18.50
C ALA A 28 -2.89 4.24 -20.03
N PRO A 29 -3.86 3.42 -20.46
CA PRO A 29 -4.21 3.30 -21.87
C PRO A 29 -4.46 4.67 -22.51
N PRO A 30 -4.11 4.87 -23.80
CA PRO A 30 -4.43 6.11 -24.51
C PRO A 30 -5.92 6.41 -24.41
N GLY A 31 -6.27 7.64 -24.01
CA GLY A 31 -7.67 8.07 -23.84
C GLY A 31 -8.31 7.77 -22.47
N THR A 32 -7.56 7.19 -21.52
CA THR A 32 -7.97 7.12 -20.11
C THR A 32 -7.33 8.24 -19.30
N GLU A 33 -8.09 8.85 -18.39
CA GLU A 33 -7.56 9.85 -17.46
C GLU A 33 -6.47 9.25 -16.58
N SER A 34 -5.38 10.00 -16.36
CA SER A 34 -4.27 9.56 -15.52
C SER A 34 -4.76 9.31 -14.10
N LEU A 35 -4.41 8.16 -13.51
CA LEU A 35 -4.81 7.81 -12.14
C LEU A 35 -4.33 8.91 -11.18
N SER A 36 -5.17 9.32 -10.24
CA SER A 36 -4.88 10.44 -9.31
C SER A 36 -3.54 10.29 -8.59
N VAL A 37 -3.15 9.05 -8.26
CA VAL A 37 -1.86 8.73 -7.64
C VAL A 37 -0.69 8.95 -8.62
N ARG A 38 -0.80 8.55 -9.90
CA ARG A 38 0.24 8.74 -10.90
C ARG A 38 0.50 10.22 -11.17
N LEU A 39 -0.57 11.01 -11.34
CA LEU A 39 -0.48 12.44 -11.59
C LEU A 39 0.33 13.17 -10.52
N ALA A 40 0.21 12.76 -9.27
CA ALA A 40 1.00 13.31 -8.16
C ALA A 40 2.50 13.20 -8.38
N TYR A 41 2.95 12.03 -8.84
CA TYR A 41 4.35 11.76 -9.12
C TYR A 41 4.80 12.49 -10.39
N GLU A 42 3.94 12.59 -11.40
CA GLU A 42 4.22 13.37 -12.63
C GLU A 42 4.38 14.87 -12.31
N GLN A 43 3.49 15.44 -11.50
CA GLN A 43 3.59 16.82 -11.03
C GLN A 43 4.83 17.05 -10.16
N ALA A 44 5.14 16.13 -9.25
CA ALA A 44 6.34 16.21 -8.42
C ALA A 44 7.61 16.15 -9.27
N LEU A 45 7.62 15.31 -10.31
CA LEU A 45 8.73 15.19 -11.25
C LEU A 45 8.89 16.46 -12.09
N GLY A 46 7.79 17.05 -12.56
CA GLY A 46 7.80 18.30 -13.33
C GLY A 46 8.25 19.53 -12.53
N ARG A 47 8.25 19.46 -11.19
CA ARG A 47 8.80 20.51 -10.32
C ARG A 47 10.32 20.39 -10.11
N LEU A 48 10.94 19.27 -10.48
CA LEU A 48 12.38 19.14 -10.42
C LEU A 48 13.04 19.93 -11.56
N PRO A 49 14.20 20.56 -11.32
CA PRO A 49 14.99 21.13 -12.40
C PRO A 49 15.35 20.08 -13.46
N PRO A 50 15.65 20.48 -14.70
CA PRO A 50 16.19 19.57 -15.69
C PRO A 50 17.52 18.97 -15.20
N THR A 51 17.87 17.79 -15.72
CA THR A 51 18.96 16.96 -15.20
C THR A 51 20.31 17.67 -15.16
N ASP A 52 20.58 18.52 -16.14
CA ASP A 52 21.79 19.35 -16.25
C ASP A 52 21.88 20.48 -15.21
N ALA A 53 20.75 20.84 -14.59
CA ALA A 53 20.65 21.87 -13.55
C ALA A 53 20.56 21.30 -12.12
N LEU A 54 20.64 19.98 -11.93
CA LEU A 54 20.56 19.36 -10.61
C LEU A 54 21.84 19.61 -9.80
N ASN A 55 21.71 20.22 -8.63
CA ASN A 55 22.85 20.73 -7.85
C ASN A 55 23.15 19.98 -6.54
N GLY A 56 22.68 18.72 -6.40
CA GLY A 56 23.08 17.87 -5.27
C GLY A 56 22.48 16.47 -5.30
N ALA A 57 23.16 15.52 -4.64
CA ALA A 57 22.79 14.09 -4.61
C ALA A 57 21.32 13.85 -4.23
N ARG A 58 20.76 14.68 -3.33
CA ARG A 58 19.34 14.61 -2.95
C ARG A 58 18.39 14.79 -4.13
N GLN A 59 18.63 15.79 -4.98
CA GLN A 59 17.76 16.07 -6.13
C GLN A 59 17.87 14.98 -7.20
N TRP A 60 19.09 14.46 -7.41
CA TRP A 60 19.31 13.27 -8.24
C TRP A 60 18.52 12.08 -7.69
N GLY A 61 18.63 11.78 -6.40
CA GLY A 61 17.90 10.70 -5.75
C GLY A 61 16.38 10.87 -5.80
N ASP A 62 15.88 12.10 -5.68
CA ASP A 62 14.45 12.41 -5.85
C ASP A 62 14.01 12.15 -7.29
N GLY A 63 14.81 12.58 -8.28
CA GLY A 63 14.54 12.33 -9.70
C GLY A 63 14.54 10.85 -10.07
N VAL A 64 15.41 10.04 -9.47
CA VAL A 64 15.41 8.58 -9.65
C VAL A 64 14.19 7.96 -8.99
N ALA A 65 13.91 8.29 -7.73
CA ALA A 65 12.80 7.72 -6.98
C ALA A 65 11.46 8.00 -7.68
N LEU A 66 11.21 9.24 -8.12
CA LEU A 66 9.98 9.60 -8.82
C LEU A 66 9.81 8.82 -10.14
N ARG A 67 10.87 8.69 -10.94
CA ARG A 67 10.83 7.92 -12.19
C ARG A 67 10.61 6.43 -11.96
N LEU A 68 11.25 5.87 -10.93
CA LEU A 68 11.01 4.49 -10.50
C LEU A 68 9.53 4.27 -10.12
N ARG A 69 8.91 5.21 -9.38
CA ARG A 69 7.48 5.16 -9.03
C ARG A 69 6.57 5.25 -10.25
N LEU A 70 6.97 6.00 -11.27
CA LEU A 70 6.23 6.17 -12.52
C LEU A 70 6.41 5.01 -13.51
N GLY A 71 7.23 4.02 -13.17
CA GLY A 71 7.55 2.89 -14.06
C GLY A 71 8.49 3.25 -15.21
N ASP A 72 9.04 4.47 -15.25
CA ASP A 72 10.02 4.89 -16.26
C ASP A 72 11.41 4.40 -15.87
N LEU A 73 11.59 3.08 -15.94
CA LEU A 73 12.80 2.40 -15.46
C LEU A 73 14.05 2.78 -16.25
N ALA A 74 13.90 3.07 -17.55
CA ALA A 74 15.02 3.46 -18.41
C ALA A 74 15.55 4.84 -18.03
N ALA A 75 14.67 5.85 -17.88
CA ALA A 75 15.10 7.17 -17.45
C ALA A 75 15.56 7.16 -15.98
N ALA A 76 14.91 6.38 -15.11
CA ALA A 76 15.36 6.22 -13.72
C ALA A 76 16.80 5.69 -13.65
N GLU A 77 17.14 4.70 -14.48
CA GLU A 77 18.49 4.13 -14.54
C GLU A 77 19.52 5.13 -15.04
N ALA A 78 19.20 5.85 -16.12
CA ALA A 78 20.09 6.88 -16.67
C ALA A 78 20.41 7.95 -15.63
N VAL A 79 19.37 8.51 -14.97
CA VAL A 79 19.55 9.50 -13.91
C VAL A 79 20.33 8.93 -12.72
N ALA A 80 20.08 7.67 -12.34
CA ALA A 80 20.78 7.03 -11.22
C ALA A 80 22.27 6.84 -11.50
N ARG A 81 22.62 6.37 -12.71
CA ARG A 81 24.02 6.18 -13.13
C ARG A 81 24.76 7.51 -13.19
N ASP A 82 24.13 8.54 -13.72
CA ASP A 82 24.72 9.88 -13.83
C ASP A 82 24.91 10.51 -12.46
N GLY A 83 23.91 10.40 -11.58
CA GLY A 83 24.01 10.80 -10.19
C GLY A 83 25.14 10.07 -9.45
N MET A 84 25.28 8.75 -9.64
CA MET A 84 26.37 7.96 -9.05
C MET A 84 27.76 8.35 -9.58
N ARG A 85 27.87 8.83 -10.83
CA ARG A 85 29.15 9.34 -11.37
C ARG A 85 29.57 10.64 -10.67
N LEU A 86 28.60 11.51 -10.35
CA LEU A 86 28.84 12.79 -9.69
C LEU A 86 28.97 12.66 -8.16
N PHE A 87 28.24 11.73 -7.57
CA PHE A 87 28.16 11.52 -6.12
C PHE A 87 28.41 10.04 -5.76
N PRO A 88 29.62 9.49 -6.03
CA PRO A 88 29.89 8.05 -5.86
C PRO A 88 29.81 7.55 -4.42
N GLY A 89 29.90 8.46 -3.43
CA GLY A 89 29.79 8.13 -2.00
C GLY A 89 28.37 8.25 -1.43
N ASP A 90 27.36 8.57 -2.26
CA ASP A 90 25.99 8.71 -1.78
C ASP A 90 25.29 7.36 -1.68
N HIS A 91 24.97 6.97 -0.44
CA HIS A 91 24.26 5.72 -0.11
C HIS A 91 22.92 5.60 -0.84
N ARG A 92 22.12 6.67 -0.83
CA ARG A 92 20.74 6.65 -1.34
C ARG A 92 20.73 6.44 -2.86
N LEU A 93 21.63 7.09 -3.58
CA LEU A 93 21.77 6.89 -5.03
C LEU A 93 22.17 5.45 -5.37
N ALA A 94 23.09 4.85 -4.62
CA ALA A 94 23.47 3.44 -4.82
C ALA A 94 22.30 2.48 -4.55
N ALA A 95 21.55 2.71 -3.46
CA ALA A 95 20.38 1.91 -3.11
C ALA A 95 19.25 2.05 -4.16
N LEU A 96 19.03 3.25 -4.68
CA LEU A 96 18.05 3.51 -5.74
C LEU A 96 18.46 2.90 -7.07
N LEU A 97 19.74 2.97 -7.46
CA LEU A 97 20.24 2.27 -8.64
C LEU A 97 20.01 0.76 -8.52
N GLY A 98 20.30 0.18 -7.35
CA GLY A 98 20.01 -1.22 -7.05
C GLY A 98 18.52 -1.56 -7.16
N ALA A 99 17.64 -0.69 -6.67
CA ALA A 99 16.19 -0.84 -6.81
C ALA A 99 15.71 -0.76 -8.27
N VAL A 100 16.25 0.18 -9.06
CA VAL A 100 15.94 0.30 -10.49
C VAL A 100 16.37 -0.95 -11.26
N CYS A 101 17.60 -1.42 -11.06
CA CYS A 101 18.08 -2.64 -11.70
C CYS A 101 17.28 -3.88 -11.26
N HIS A 102 16.87 -3.95 -9.98
CA HIS A 102 15.96 -4.97 -9.49
C HIS A 102 14.63 -4.93 -10.27
N SER A 103 13.98 -3.76 -10.37
CA SER A 103 12.72 -3.62 -11.15
C SER A 103 12.86 -3.97 -12.62
N ARG A 104 14.06 -3.87 -13.20
CA ARG A 104 14.38 -4.28 -14.58
C ARG A 104 14.77 -5.76 -14.71
N GLU A 105 14.83 -6.48 -13.60
CA GLU A 105 15.34 -7.85 -13.53
C GLU A 105 16.81 -8.00 -14.00
N ASP A 106 17.59 -6.91 -13.99
CA ASP A 106 19.04 -6.96 -14.18
C ASP A 106 19.71 -7.30 -12.84
N TRP A 107 19.64 -8.59 -12.49
CA TRP A 107 20.10 -9.10 -11.20
C TRP A 107 21.59 -8.82 -10.95
N ALA A 108 22.41 -8.86 -12.00
CA ALA A 108 23.85 -8.65 -11.90
C ALA A 108 24.19 -7.20 -11.55
N GLN A 109 23.53 -6.22 -12.20
CA GLN A 109 23.71 -4.82 -11.84
C GLN A 109 23.07 -4.48 -10.49
N ALA A 110 21.90 -5.05 -10.20
CA ALA A 110 21.24 -4.86 -8.91
C ALA A 110 22.14 -5.32 -7.76
N GLU A 111 22.76 -6.50 -7.88
CA GLU A 111 23.70 -7.02 -6.89
C GLU A 111 24.90 -6.08 -6.67
N ARG A 112 25.50 -5.59 -7.76
CA ARG A 112 26.65 -4.67 -7.68
C ARG A 112 26.27 -3.37 -6.99
N ALA A 113 25.19 -2.72 -7.41
CA ALA A 113 24.74 -1.45 -6.85
C ALA A 113 24.35 -1.59 -5.37
N LEU A 114 23.64 -2.67 -4.99
CA LEU A 114 23.26 -2.93 -3.60
C LEU A 114 24.46 -3.29 -2.71
N SER A 115 25.51 -3.91 -3.27
CA SER A 115 26.75 -4.13 -2.52
C SER A 115 27.46 -2.82 -2.18
N VAL A 116 27.45 -1.86 -3.11
CA VAL A 116 27.94 -0.49 -2.87
C VAL A 116 27.08 0.21 -1.83
N ALA A 117 25.75 0.16 -1.96
CA ALA A 117 24.82 0.73 -0.98
C ALA A 117 25.08 0.18 0.43
N PHE A 118 25.18 -1.15 0.57
CA PHE A 118 25.47 -1.79 1.85
C PHE A 118 26.78 -1.27 2.49
N ALA A 119 27.82 -1.05 1.68
CA ALA A 119 29.10 -0.52 2.16
C ALA A 119 29.01 0.96 2.59
N LEU A 120 28.19 1.75 1.91
CA LEU A 120 27.99 3.18 2.19
C LEU A 120 26.97 3.47 3.30
N ALA A 121 26.18 2.48 3.72
CA ALA A 121 25.14 2.66 4.72
C ALA A 121 25.69 3.21 6.04
N ALA A 122 25.19 4.37 6.45
CA ALA A 122 25.64 5.10 7.63
C ALA A 122 24.98 4.59 8.91
N SER A 123 23.71 4.17 8.82
CA SER A 123 22.95 3.66 9.95
C SER A 123 22.77 2.14 9.92
N GLN A 124 22.51 1.57 11.09
CA GLN A 124 22.21 0.15 11.23
C GLN A 124 20.93 -0.23 10.42
N PRO A 125 19.79 0.49 10.53
CA PRO A 125 18.60 0.17 9.73
C PRO A 125 18.82 0.17 8.21
N GLU A 126 19.54 1.14 7.66
CA GLU A 126 19.86 1.20 6.23
C GLU A 126 20.68 -0.02 5.79
N ARG A 127 21.75 -0.31 6.53
CA ARG A 127 22.64 -1.44 6.23
C ARG A 127 21.89 -2.77 6.20
N LEU A 128 20.86 -2.90 7.04
CA LEU A 128 20.10 -4.13 7.17
C LEU A 128 19.05 -4.28 6.09
N LEU A 129 18.38 -3.19 5.73
CA LEU A 129 17.51 -3.16 4.56
C LEU A 129 18.29 -3.49 3.28
N ASP A 130 19.48 -2.92 3.08
CA ASP A 130 20.29 -3.20 1.89
C ASP A 130 20.84 -4.62 1.87
N ARG A 131 21.22 -5.17 3.03
CA ARG A 131 21.61 -6.58 3.15
C ARG A 131 20.49 -7.51 2.74
N ASP A 132 19.27 -7.23 3.18
CA ASP A 132 18.11 -8.07 2.90
C ASP A 132 17.66 -7.92 1.44
N HIS A 133 17.75 -6.71 0.87
CA HIS A 133 17.55 -6.45 -0.55
C HIS A 133 18.58 -7.21 -1.40
N LEU A 134 19.86 -7.16 -1.03
CA LEU A 134 20.94 -7.90 -1.70
C LEU A 134 20.71 -9.41 -1.64
N ALA A 135 20.31 -9.94 -0.48
CA ALA A 135 20.00 -11.35 -0.32
C ALA A 135 18.78 -11.77 -1.17
N TRP A 136 17.77 -10.90 -1.27
CA TRP A 136 16.62 -11.10 -2.14
C TRP A 136 17.03 -11.13 -3.62
N VAL A 137 17.79 -10.15 -4.10
CA VAL A 137 18.29 -10.09 -5.49
C VAL A 137 19.09 -11.34 -5.86
N ARG A 138 19.99 -11.79 -4.97
CA ARG A 138 20.75 -13.03 -5.17
C ARG A 138 19.86 -14.27 -5.24
N SER A 139 18.77 -14.28 -4.48
CA SER A 139 17.79 -15.37 -4.54
C SER A 139 17.00 -15.36 -5.85
N ARG A 140 16.57 -14.18 -6.31
CA ARG A 140 15.86 -13.99 -7.59
C ARG A 140 16.74 -14.43 -8.76
N ALA A 141 18.03 -14.07 -8.75
CA ALA A 141 19.01 -14.50 -9.75
C ALA A 141 19.15 -16.03 -9.89
N ARG A 142 18.82 -16.78 -8.83
CA ARG A 142 18.89 -18.26 -8.78
C ARG A 142 17.55 -18.96 -9.08
N GLY A 143 16.48 -18.23 -9.41
CA GLY A 143 15.16 -18.82 -9.74
C GLY A 143 14.26 -19.12 -8.53
N SER A 144 14.29 -18.27 -7.51
CA SER A 144 13.50 -18.27 -6.25
C SER A 144 12.32 -19.27 -6.08
N GLY A 145 12.46 -20.12 -5.06
CA GLY A 145 11.42 -20.94 -4.40
C GLY A 145 11.89 -21.56 -3.07
N VAL A 146 13.17 -21.94 -2.98
CA VAL A 146 13.78 -22.62 -1.80
C VAL A 146 14.25 -21.64 -0.70
N TRP A 147 14.41 -20.37 -1.02
CA TRP A 147 15.12 -19.40 -0.17
C TRP A 147 14.21 -18.61 0.77
N LEU A 148 12.88 -18.76 0.66
CA LEU A 148 11.93 -17.99 1.48
C LEU A 148 12.12 -18.29 2.98
N GLY A 149 12.38 -19.55 3.34
CA GLY A 149 12.66 -19.95 4.73
C GLY A 149 13.97 -19.35 5.26
N GLU A 150 15.03 -19.35 4.46
CA GLU A 150 16.30 -18.71 4.86
C GLU A 150 16.15 -17.20 4.99
N LEU A 151 15.50 -16.57 4.01
CA LEU A 151 15.24 -15.14 4.00
C LEU A 151 14.22 -14.73 5.03
N ALA A 152 13.36 -15.63 5.52
CA ALA A 152 12.44 -15.49 6.65
C ALA A 152 13.08 -15.85 8.01
N GLY A 153 14.26 -16.47 8.03
CA GLY A 153 15.04 -16.69 9.25
C GLY A 153 15.85 -15.46 9.68
N ARG A 154 16.13 -14.54 8.75
CA ARG A 154 17.00 -13.37 8.95
C ARG A 154 16.26 -12.19 9.58
N TRP A 155 16.55 -11.79 10.82
CA TRP A 155 15.82 -10.73 11.56
C TRP A 155 14.48 -11.16 12.15
N LYS A 156 14.49 -11.42 13.45
CA LYS A 156 13.30 -11.83 14.20
C LYS A 156 12.53 -10.62 14.70
N GLY A 157 11.29 -10.83 15.10
CA GLY A 157 10.49 -9.77 15.71
C GLY A 157 10.02 -8.70 14.73
N LYS A 158 9.57 -7.58 15.29
CA LYS A 158 8.96 -6.45 14.55
C LYS A 158 9.91 -5.79 13.57
N GLU A 159 11.19 -5.72 13.89
CA GLU A 159 12.22 -5.09 13.03
C GLU A 159 12.38 -5.84 11.70
N GLY A 160 12.36 -7.18 11.74
CA GLY A 160 12.40 -8.00 10.53
C GLY A 160 11.15 -7.85 9.66
N LEU A 161 9.97 -7.70 10.29
CA LEU A 161 8.73 -7.40 9.58
C LEU A 161 8.78 -6.01 8.93
N ALA A 162 9.24 -4.99 9.67
CA ALA A 162 9.42 -3.64 9.16
C ALA A 162 10.40 -3.59 7.98
N GLY A 163 11.54 -4.29 8.07
CA GLY A 163 12.51 -4.40 6.98
C GLY A 163 11.92 -5.05 5.72
N ALA A 164 11.16 -6.13 5.87
CA ALA A 164 10.49 -6.79 4.75
C ALA A 164 9.46 -5.87 4.08
N GLN A 165 8.68 -5.11 4.86
CA GLN A 165 7.75 -4.12 4.33
C GLN A 165 8.48 -2.97 3.63
N ALA A 166 9.55 -2.44 4.23
CA ALA A 166 10.37 -1.40 3.61
C ALA A 166 10.95 -1.84 2.26
N LEU A 167 11.37 -3.10 2.14
CA LEU A 167 11.86 -3.66 0.89
C LEU A 167 10.75 -3.72 -0.19
N CYS A 168 9.55 -4.18 0.17
CA CYS A 168 8.40 -4.15 -0.73
C CYS A 168 8.06 -2.74 -1.19
N LEU A 169 8.11 -1.76 -0.28
CA LEU A 169 7.84 -0.36 -0.60
C LEU A 169 8.96 0.25 -1.44
N ARG A 170 10.20 -0.24 -1.34
CA ARG A 170 11.31 0.19 -2.21
C ARG A 170 11.14 -0.34 -3.64
N VAL A 171 10.69 -1.58 -3.80
CA VAL A 171 10.53 -2.24 -5.11
C VAL A 171 9.11 -2.83 -5.24
N PRO A 172 8.08 -1.98 -5.34
CA PRO A 172 6.69 -2.47 -5.37
C PRO A 172 6.40 -3.31 -6.61
N THR A 173 7.19 -3.18 -7.67
CA THR A 173 7.03 -3.93 -8.92
C THR A 173 7.37 -5.41 -8.81
N ASP A 174 8.13 -5.85 -7.79
CA ASP A 174 8.38 -7.28 -7.59
C ASP A 174 7.12 -7.93 -6.98
N PRO A 175 6.46 -8.85 -7.71
CA PRO A 175 5.22 -9.47 -7.25
C PRO A 175 5.41 -10.47 -6.11
N LEU A 176 6.64 -10.97 -5.90
CA LEU A 176 6.95 -12.00 -4.89
C LEU A 176 7.37 -11.43 -3.54
N LEU A 177 7.78 -10.17 -3.48
CA LEU A 177 8.19 -9.52 -2.22
C LEU A 177 7.13 -9.57 -1.10
N PRO A 178 5.81 -9.43 -1.36
CA PRO A 178 4.80 -9.61 -0.30
C PRO A 178 4.83 -11.00 0.35
N VAL A 179 5.33 -12.03 -0.34
CA VAL A 179 5.49 -13.38 0.24
C VAL A 179 6.57 -13.40 1.34
N LEU A 180 7.59 -12.55 1.24
CA LEU A 180 8.58 -12.36 2.30
C LEU A 180 7.93 -11.77 3.56
N VAL A 181 7.06 -10.76 3.39
CA VAL A 181 6.28 -10.18 4.50
C VAL A 181 5.36 -11.24 5.10
N ALA A 182 4.72 -12.07 4.27
CA ALA A 182 3.87 -13.16 4.72
C ALA A 182 4.63 -14.17 5.59
N ALA A 183 5.83 -14.56 5.17
CA ALA A 183 6.67 -15.47 5.96
C ALA A 183 7.04 -14.87 7.32
N ARG A 184 7.23 -13.54 7.40
CA ARG A 184 7.47 -12.82 8.66
C ARG A 184 6.25 -12.81 9.56
N CYS A 185 5.08 -12.45 9.04
CA CYS A 185 3.82 -12.49 9.78
C CYS A 185 3.58 -13.89 10.36
N ARG A 186 3.75 -14.93 9.53
CA ARG A 186 3.64 -16.33 9.96
C ARG A 186 4.62 -16.68 11.07
N ALA A 187 5.90 -16.33 10.93
CA ALA A 187 6.92 -16.59 11.95
C ALA A 187 6.67 -15.85 13.27
N LEU A 188 5.89 -14.77 13.24
CA LEU A 188 5.42 -14.03 14.40
C LEU A 188 4.08 -14.52 14.95
N GLY A 189 3.50 -15.58 14.36
CA GLY A 189 2.23 -16.18 14.77
C GLY A 189 0.98 -15.57 14.15
N ASP A 190 1.12 -14.65 13.18
CA ASP A 190 -0.01 -14.02 12.48
C ASP A 190 -0.26 -14.68 11.12
N ALA A 191 -0.84 -15.88 11.17
CA ALA A 191 -1.16 -16.66 9.97
C ALA A 191 -2.24 -16.00 9.10
N HIS A 192 -3.14 -15.20 9.68
CA HIS A 192 -4.16 -14.46 8.95
C HIS A 192 -3.55 -13.38 8.06
N ALA A 193 -2.69 -12.54 8.61
CA ALA A 193 -1.95 -11.55 7.85
C ALA A 193 -1.11 -12.19 6.74
N ALA A 194 -0.44 -13.30 7.07
CA ALA A 194 0.34 -14.06 6.10
C ALA A 194 -0.53 -14.58 4.95
N LEU A 195 -1.73 -15.09 5.23
CA LEU A 195 -2.64 -15.55 4.18
C LEU A 195 -3.08 -14.39 3.28
N ALA A 196 -3.47 -13.25 3.83
CA ALA A 196 -3.88 -12.08 3.05
C ALA A 196 -2.76 -11.59 2.10
N LEU A 197 -1.52 -11.55 2.59
CA LEU A 197 -0.34 -11.22 1.80
C LEU A 197 -0.09 -12.24 0.67
N VAL A 198 -0.23 -13.54 0.94
CA VAL A 198 -0.10 -14.58 -0.09
C VAL A 198 -1.23 -14.51 -1.12
N GLU A 199 -2.47 -14.25 -0.70
CA GLU A 199 -3.61 -14.10 -1.60
C GLU A 199 -3.48 -12.88 -2.51
N SER A 200 -2.85 -11.80 -2.04
CA SER A 200 -2.53 -10.65 -2.91
C SER A 200 -1.59 -11.02 -4.06
N VAL A 201 -0.65 -11.93 -3.82
CA VAL A 201 0.33 -12.38 -4.83
C VAL A 201 -0.33 -13.30 -5.85
N VAL A 202 -1.14 -14.25 -5.38
CA VAL A 202 -1.86 -15.20 -6.24
C VAL A 202 -2.95 -14.52 -7.06
N GLY A 203 -3.74 -13.65 -6.43
CA GLY A 203 -4.86 -12.97 -7.05
C GLY A 203 -4.44 -11.82 -7.94
N GLU A 204 -3.73 -10.83 -7.38
CA GLU A 204 -3.47 -9.57 -8.09
C GLU A 204 -2.30 -9.64 -9.05
N SER A 205 -1.26 -10.39 -8.67
CA SER A 205 -0.06 -10.53 -9.50
C SER A 205 -0.13 -11.77 -10.39
N GLY A 206 -1.17 -12.61 -10.25
CA GLY A 206 -1.37 -13.82 -11.04
C GLY A 206 -0.30 -14.91 -10.84
N VAL A 207 0.56 -14.79 -9.81
CA VAL A 207 1.70 -15.69 -9.62
C VAL A 207 1.24 -16.98 -8.93
N ARG A 208 1.35 -18.12 -9.63
CA ARG A 208 0.82 -19.42 -9.18
C ARG A 208 1.88 -20.53 -9.07
N HIS A 209 3.06 -20.21 -8.55
CA HIS A 209 4.07 -21.24 -8.30
C HIS A 209 3.58 -22.27 -7.27
N GLU A 210 3.97 -23.54 -7.47
CA GLU A 210 3.56 -24.67 -6.60
C GLU A 210 3.85 -24.40 -5.12
N TRP A 211 5.02 -23.83 -4.82
CA TRP A 211 5.42 -23.50 -3.45
C TRP A 211 4.55 -22.41 -2.81
N ILE A 212 4.01 -21.46 -3.59
CA ILE A 212 3.07 -20.42 -3.10
C ILE A 212 1.72 -21.05 -2.78
N VAL A 213 1.24 -21.95 -3.64
CA VAL A 213 0.00 -22.70 -3.41
C VAL A 213 0.14 -23.57 -2.16
N SER A 214 1.28 -24.25 -1.99
CA SER A 214 1.59 -25.03 -0.79
C SER A 214 1.61 -24.16 0.48
N LEU A 215 2.26 -22.99 0.44
CA LEU A 215 2.26 -22.02 1.53
C LEU A 215 0.84 -21.55 1.88
N ARG A 216 0.04 -21.19 0.88
CA ARG A 216 -1.37 -20.81 1.06
C ARG A 216 -2.16 -21.89 1.79
N ASN A 217 -2.08 -23.13 1.30
CA ASN A 217 -2.82 -24.26 1.89
C ASN A 217 -2.35 -24.57 3.32
N SER A 218 -1.06 -24.42 3.61
CA SER A 218 -0.53 -24.55 4.97
C SER A 218 -1.08 -23.48 5.90
N LEU A 219 -1.19 -22.22 5.45
CA LEU A 219 -1.72 -21.11 6.24
C LEU A 219 -3.21 -21.29 6.56
N VAL A 220 -4.00 -21.76 5.58
CA VAL A 220 -5.43 -22.07 5.80
C VAL A 220 -5.61 -23.11 6.91
N LYS A 221 -4.78 -24.17 6.91
CA LYS A 221 -4.80 -25.19 7.97
C LYS A 221 -4.38 -24.63 9.33
N GLU A 222 -3.36 -23.80 9.36
CA GLU A 222 -2.83 -23.16 10.57
C GLU A 222 -3.88 -22.24 11.22
N ILE A 223 -4.56 -21.43 10.41
CA ILE A 223 -5.67 -20.56 10.84
C ILE A 223 -6.81 -21.38 11.46
N ALA A 224 -7.21 -22.48 10.82
CA ALA A 224 -8.28 -23.33 11.34
C ALA A 224 -7.94 -23.97 12.70
N ALA A 225 -6.65 -24.15 13.00
CA ALA A 225 -6.17 -24.72 14.26
C ALA A 225 -5.85 -23.66 15.34
N ALA A 226 -5.72 -22.38 14.97
CA ALA A 226 -5.28 -21.33 15.87
C ALA A 226 -6.36 -20.91 16.87
N LYS A 227 -5.94 -20.56 18.09
CA LYS A 227 -6.79 -19.95 19.12
C LYS A 227 -6.20 -18.60 19.53
N GLY A 228 -6.88 -17.50 19.20
CA GLY A 228 -6.49 -16.14 19.59
C GLY A 228 -5.90 -15.29 18.47
N HIS A 229 -5.72 -14.00 18.75
CA HIS A 229 -5.22 -12.98 17.81
C HIS A 229 -4.03 -12.24 18.41
N ILE A 230 -3.08 -11.82 17.58
CA ILE A 230 -1.89 -11.07 18.03
C ILE A 230 -2.09 -9.58 17.73
N LYS A 231 -2.32 -8.78 18.77
CA LYS A 231 -2.64 -7.33 18.61
C LYS A 231 -1.42 -6.43 18.52
N ASP A 232 -0.26 -6.88 19.00
CA ASP A 232 0.86 -5.98 19.27
C ASP A 232 1.92 -5.94 18.18
N LEU A 233 1.71 -6.52 16.99
CA LEU A 233 2.76 -6.55 15.96
C LEU A 233 2.95 -5.22 15.24
N TYR A 234 1.86 -4.48 15.01
CA TYR A 234 1.81 -3.33 14.09
C TYR A 234 1.79 -2.01 14.85
N ILE A 235 2.45 -0.99 14.29
CA ILE A 235 2.56 0.35 14.90
C ILE A 235 1.89 1.45 14.07
N SER A 236 1.45 1.13 12.85
CA SER A 236 0.69 2.05 11.99
C SER A 236 -0.34 1.27 11.16
N ASP A 237 -1.39 1.94 10.70
CA ASP A 237 -2.43 1.31 9.87
C ASP A 237 -2.00 1.18 8.41
N SER A 238 -1.28 2.17 7.88
CA SER A 238 -0.79 2.22 6.51
C SER A 238 0.57 2.92 6.48
N PRO A 239 1.50 2.46 5.63
CA PRO A 239 2.85 3.02 5.58
C PRO A 239 2.88 4.37 4.87
N LEU A 240 2.07 4.59 3.84
CA LEU A 240 2.04 5.89 3.16
C LEU A 240 1.10 6.85 3.92
N LEU A 241 1.66 7.94 4.44
CA LEU A 241 0.86 8.97 5.09
C LEU A 241 0.06 9.75 4.04
N PRO A 242 -1.21 10.07 4.30
CA PRO A 242 -2.00 10.85 3.37
C PRO A 242 -1.38 12.24 3.23
N ARG A 243 -1.01 12.61 1.99
CA ARG A 243 -0.58 13.97 1.67
C ARG A 243 -1.75 14.79 1.13
N ASP A 244 -1.55 16.12 1.11
CA ASP A 244 -2.31 17.11 0.32
C ASP A 244 -2.07 16.94 -1.20
N THR A 245 -2.01 15.70 -1.67
CA THR A 245 -1.96 15.40 -3.09
C THR A 245 -3.37 15.55 -3.62
N ALA A 246 -3.65 16.53 -4.49
CA ALA A 246 -4.99 16.73 -5.04
C ALA A 246 -5.49 15.42 -5.67
N VAL A 247 -6.45 14.76 -5.01
CA VAL A 247 -7.12 13.59 -5.60
C VAL A 247 -8.05 14.18 -6.63
N GLN A 248 -7.76 13.94 -7.91
CA GLN A 248 -8.70 14.29 -8.96
C GLN A 248 -9.95 13.43 -8.79
N LEU A 249 -11.10 14.10 -8.72
CA LEU A 249 -12.39 13.44 -8.71
C LEU A 249 -12.70 12.96 -10.13
N PRO A 250 -13.20 11.72 -10.28
CA PRO A 250 -13.77 11.27 -11.55
C PRO A 250 -14.90 12.19 -12.01
N VAL A 251 -15.15 12.23 -13.32
CA VAL A 251 -16.25 13.02 -13.89
C VAL A 251 -17.60 12.59 -13.28
N VAL A 252 -18.40 13.58 -12.87
CA VAL A 252 -19.77 13.38 -12.39
C VAL A 252 -20.63 12.80 -13.52
N LYS A 253 -21.39 11.73 -13.22
CA LYS A 253 -22.35 11.13 -14.15
C LYS A 253 -23.73 11.14 -13.52
N ASP A 254 -24.72 11.66 -14.24
CA ASP A 254 -26.13 11.71 -13.80
C ASP A 254 -26.32 12.32 -12.40
N GLY A 255 -25.55 13.37 -12.09
CA GLY A 255 -25.57 14.03 -10.78
C GLY A 255 -24.93 13.23 -9.62
N VAL A 256 -24.32 12.07 -9.92
CA VAL A 256 -23.64 11.21 -8.96
C VAL A 256 -22.13 11.37 -9.13
N GLN A 257 -21.44 11.68 -8.03
CA GLN A 257 -19.99 11.80 -8.00
C GLN A 257 -19.36 10.44 -7.62
N PRO A 258 -18.59 9.77 -8.49
CA PRO A 258 -17.82 8.62 -8.07
C PRO A 258 -16.77 9.03 -7.03
N LEU A 259 -16.69 8.30 -5.92
CA LEU A 259 -15.84 8.61 -4.77
C LEU A 259 -14.67 7.61 -4.66
N PRO A 260 -13.42 8.06 -4.91
CA PRO A 260 -12.25 7.21 -4.70
C PRO A 260 -11.94 6.98 -3.22
N TRP A 261 -11.63 5.75 -2.81
CA TRP A 261 -11.19 5.42 -1.45
C TRP A 261 -9.95 6.20 -0.99
N ALA A 262 -9.06 6.54 -1.93
CA ALA A 262 -7.90 7.37 -1.67
C ALA A 262 -8.25 8.76 -1.10
N LEU A 263 -9.44 9.30 -1.42
CA LEU A 263 -9.88 10.59 -0.85
C LEU A 263 -10.33 10.43 0.61
N LEU A 264 -11.04 9.35 0.94
CA LEU A 264 -11.44 9.03 2.32
C LEU A 264 -10.22 8.84 3.22
N GLY A 265 -9.20 8.14 2.70
CA GLY A 265 -7.95 7.89 3.41
C GLY A 265 -7.19 9.14 3.87
N LYS A 266 -7.55 10.34 3.39
CA LYS A 266 -6.96 11.61 3.82
C LYS A 266 -7.49 12.18 5.12
N SER A 267 -8.61 11.68 5.61
CA SER A 267 -9.16 12.17 6.88
C SER A 267 -8.42 11.58 8.06
N ARG A 268 -8.23 12.39 9.10
CA ARG A 268 -7.51 12.01 10.32
C ARG A 268 -8.19 12.57 11.55
N ARG A 269 -7.89 11.99 12.72
CA ARG A 269 -8.28 12.60 13.99
C ARG A 269 -7.62 13.98 14.10
N GLY A 270 -8.40 14.97 14.50
CA GLY A 270 -7.90 16.32 14.77
C GLY A 270 -7.20 16.39 16.13
N THR A 271 -6.34 17.39 16.27
CA THR A 271 -5.80 17.82 17.57
C THR A 271 -6.32 19.23 17.83
N GLY A 272 -7.26 19.39 18.78
CA GLY A 272 -7.86 20.68 19.12
C GLY A 272 -9.38 20.74 18.96
N ARG A 273 -9.92 21.83 18.40
CA ARG A 273 -11.38 22.12 18.37
C ARG A 273 -12.21 21.19 17.47
N LYS A 274 -11.64 20.66 16.39
CA LYS A 274 -12.31 19.68 15.52
C LYS A 274 -11.89 18.26 15.92
N ALA A 275 -12.87 17.37 16.08
CA ALA A 275 -12.60 15.97 16.42
C ALA A 275 -11.96 15.21 15.24
N VAL A 276 -12.34 15.58 14.01
CA VAL A 276 -11.85 15.00 12.76
C VAL A 276 -11.48 16.12 11.79
N VAL A 277 -10.42 15.90 11.00
CA VAL A 277 -9.97 16.79 9.94
C VAL A 277 -10.12 16.06 8.61
N HIS A 278 -10.90 16.64 7.70
CA HIS A 278 -11.14 16.12 6.36
C HIS A 278 -10.35 16.90 5.30
N ASP A 279 -10.15 16.29 4.13
CA ASP A 279 -9.61 16.98 2.96
C ASP A 279 -10.65 17.96 2.40
N VAL A 280 -10.21 19.13 1.92
CA VAL A 280 -11.09 20.19 1.39
C VAL A 280 -11.96 19.72 0.22
N VAL A 281 -11.46 18.80 -0.62
CA VAL A 281 -12.23 18.22 -1.70
C VAL A 281 -13.35 17.36 -1.12
N LEU A 282 -13.08 16.62 -0.05
CA LEU A 282 -14.09 15.81 0.62
C LEU A 282 -15.15 16.68 1.31
N GLU A 283 -14.75 17.76 2.00
CA GLU A 283 -15.67 18.74 2.57
C GLU A 283 -16.61 19.34 1.50
N SER A 284 -16.11 19.53 0.27
CA SER A 284 -16.93 20.01 -0.86
C SER A 284 -17.96 18.99 -1.36
N LEU A 285 -17.87 17.73 -0.93
CA LEU A 285 -18.80 16.64 -1.28
C LEU A 285 -19.83 16.36 -0.18
N GLU A 286 -19.77 17.06 0.96
CA GLU A 286 -20.78 16.94 2.04
C GLU A 286 -22.19 17.15 1.49
N GLY A 287 -23.10 16.21 1.83
CA GLY A 287 -24.49 16.23 1.40
C GLY A 287 -24.74 15.93 -0.08
N LYS A 288 -23.70 15.63 -0.87
CA LYS A 288 -23.85 15.25 -2.28
C LYS A 288 -24.08 13.76 -2.43
N THR A 289 -24.77 13.40 -3.51
CA THR A 289 -24.92 12.00 -3.92
C THR A 289 -23.63 11.49 -4.53
N ILE A 290 -23.07 10.45 -3.94
CA ILE A 290 -21.85 9.80 -4.40
C ILE A 290 -22.12 8.36 -4.84
N SER A 291 -21.19 7.78 -5.60
CA SER A 291 -21.12 6.33 -5.80
C SER A 291 -19.76 5.79 -5.36
N ILE A 292 -19.75 4.62 -4.73
CA ILE A 292 -18.55 3.98 -4.22
C ILE A 292 -18.68 2.46 -4.29
N THR A 293 -17.58 1.78 -4.60
CA THR A 293 -17.53 0.31 -4.62
C THR A 293 -16.70 -0.17 -3.45
N GLY A 294 -17.19 -1.17 -2.72
CA GLY A 294 -16.45 -1.79 -1.62
C GLY A 294 -17.11 -3.09 -1.16
N CYS A 295 -16.56 -3.69 -0.11
CA CYS A 295 -17.14 -4.86 0.53
C CYS A 295 -17.91 -4.43 1.79
N PRO A 296 -19.18 -4.86 1.96
CA PRO A 296 -19.93 -4.59 3.18
C PRO A 296 -19.39 -5.47 4.32
N HIS A 297 -19.45 -4.94 5.54
CA HIS A 297 -19.11 -5.68 6.73
C HIS A 297 -20.10 -5.40 7.85
N PHE A 298 -20.67 -6.47 8.39
CA PHE A 298 -21.66 -6.40 9.46
C PHE A 298 -20.94 -6.38 10.79
N LEU A 299 -21.20 -5.35 11.57
CA LEU A 299 -20.58 -5.13 12.87
C LEU A 299 -21.48 -5.70 13.96
N GLY A 300 -21.01 -6.75 14.63
CA GLY A 300 -21.76 -7.46 15.66
C GLY A 300 -22.46 -8.73 15.14
N ASP A 301 -23.12 -9.42 16.05
CA ASP A 301 -23.67 -10.77 15.80
C ASP A 301 -25.11 -10.73 15.23
N GLU A 302 -25.75 -9.56 15.22
CA GLU A 302 -27.14 -9.37 14.80
C GLU A 302 -27.25 -9.01 13.32
N ALA A 303 -26.64 -9.78 12.42
CA ALA A 303 -26.98 -9.65 11.01
C ALA A 303 -28.46 -10.06 10.79
N PRO A 304 -29.26 -9.31 10.02
CA PRO A 304 -28.92 -8.13 9.21
C PRO A 304 -29.19 -6.76 9.89
N ALA A 305 -29.59 -6.74 11.16
CA ALA A 305 -30.02 -5.53 11.89
C ALA A 305 -28.88 -4.70 12.51
N GLY A 306 -27.66 -5.25 12.57
CA GLY A 306 -26.47 -4.56 13.09
C GLY A 306 -25.89 -3.51 12.14
N PRO A 307 -25.09 -2.57 12.66
CA PRO A 307 -24.45 -1.54 11.84
C PRO A 307 -23.56 -2.16 10.76
N VAL A 308 -23.56 -1.57 9.57
CA VAL A 308 -22.80 -2.06 8.42
C VAL A 308 -21.75 -1.03 8.04
N ALA A 309 -20.50 -1.45 7.94
CA ALA A 309 -19.42 -0.63 7.40
C ALA A 309 -19.02 -1.12 6.01
N LEU A 310 -18.91 -0.22 5.05
CA LEU A 310 -18.26 -0.48 3.78
C LEU A 310 -16.76 -0.29 3.93
N VAL A 311 -15.98 -1.17 3.30
CA VAL A 311 -14.53 -1.11 3.26
C VAL A 311 -14.01 -1.35 1.85
N GLU A 312 -12.87 -0.74 1.47
CA GLU A 312 -12.33 -0.84 0.09
C GLU A 312 -12.10 -2.28 -0.39
N LEU A 313 -11.57 -3.11 0.49
CA LEU A 313 -11.21 -4.49 0.24
C LEU A 313 -11.72 -5.37 1.37
N PRO A 314 -12.05 -6.64 1.09
CA PRO A 314 -12.33 -7.57 2.16
C PRO A 314 -11.06 -7.72 2.99
N PHE A 315 -11.19 -7.67 4.31
CA PHE A 315 -10.09 -8.00 5.21
C PHE A 315 -10.22 -9.45 5.68
N GLY A 316 -9.11 -10.03 6.12
CA GLY A 316 -9.08 -11.39 6.65
C GLY A 316 -9.85 -11.47 7.97
N CYS A 317 -9.14 -11.27 9.07
CA CYS A 317 -9.74 -11.24 10.41
C CYS A 317 -10.08 -9.79 10.79
N TRP A 318 -11.28 -9.54 11.32
CA TRP A 318 -11.67 -8.22 11.86
C TRP A 318 -10.61 -7.68 12.82
N HIS A 319 -10.12 -8.52 13.73
CA HIS A 319 -9.22 -8.06 14.77
C HIS A 319 -7.82 -7.66 14.28
N CYS A 320 -7.33 -8.32 13.22
CA CYS A 320 -5.97 -8.11 12.71
C CYS A 320 -5.92 -7.04 11.60
N ASP A 321 -6.99 -6.96 10.80
CA ASP A 321 -6.99 -6.22 9.54
C ASP A 321 -8.09 -5.16 9.44
N MET A 322 -8.82 -4.88 10.54
CA MET A 322 -9.76 -3.75 10.59
C MET A 322 -9.00 -2.48 10.20
N PRO A 323 -9.45 -1.77 9.14
CA PRO A 323 -8.84 -0.51 8.76
C PRO A 323 -9.05 0.54 9.85
N GLY A 324 -8.20 1.57 9.89
CA GLY A 324 -8.49 2.76 10.67
C GLY A 324 -9.80 3.43 10.21
N LEU A 325 -10.35 4.33 11.02
CA LEU A 325 -11.63 5.00 10.74
C LEU A 325 -11.66 5.71 9.37
N GLY A 326 -10.52 6.19 8.85
CA GLY A 326 -10.42 6.78 7.52
C GLY A 326 -10.55 5.79 6.35
N GLY A 327 -10.59 4.48 6.62
CA GLY A 327 -10.80 3.42 5.63
C GLY A 327 -12.13 2.69 5.79
N MET A 328 -13.07 3.24 6.56
CA MET A 328 -14.41 2.71 6.80
C MET A 328 -15.47 3.76 6.50
N LEU A 329 -16.55 3.36 5.85
CA LEU A 329 -17.73 4.19 5.59
C LEU A 329 -18.93 3.49 6.20
N GLU A 330 -19.54 4.06 7.23
CA GLU A 330 -20.73 3.49 7.85
C GLU A 330 -21.94 3.67 6.93
N LEU A 331 -22.78 2.65 6.81
CA LEU A 331 -23.86 2.57 5.84
C LEU A 331 -25.23 2.62 6.51
N PHE A 332 -26.07 3.55 6.03
CA PHE A 332 -27.49 3.60 6.36
C PHE A 332 -28.27 3.35 5.08
N PHE A 333 -28.75 2.11 4.94
CA PHE A 333 -29.47 1.68 3.75
C PHE A 333 -30.84 2.35 3.63
N ALA A 334 -31.24 2.64 2.39
CA ALA A 334 -32.58 3.13 2.11
C ALA A 334 -33.64 2.08 2.45
N GLU A 335 -34.89 2.51 2.66
CA GLU A 335 -35.98 1.62 3.01
C GLU A 335 -36.15 0.48 1.98
N GLY A 336 -36.29 -0.75 2.49
CA GLY A 336 -36.41 -1.96 1.66
C GLY A 336 -35.10 -2.55 1.14
N GLN A 337 -33.95 -1.88 1.33
CA GLN A 337 -32.64 -2.47 1.06
C GLN A 337 -32.17 -3.29 2.27
N ASN A 338 -32.00 -4.60 2.08
CA ASN A 338 -31.44 -5.49 3.08
C ASN A 338 -30.21 -6.21 2.51
N PRO A 339 -29.00 -5.67 2.70
CA PRO A 339 -27.79 -6.34 2.25
C PRO A 339 -27.67 -7.69 2.97
N GLN A 340 -27.27 -8.72 2.23
CA GLN A 340 -26.87 -9.99 2.83
C GLN A 340 -25.39 -9.92 3.24
N PRO A 341 -24.98 -10.59 4.33
CA PRO A 341 -23.57 -10.80 4.64
C PRO A 341 -22.82 -11.40 3.45
N THR A 342 -21.96 -10.59 2.84
CA THR A 342 -21.15 -10.97 1.69
C THR A 342 -19.74 -10.42 1.82
N ARG A 343 -18.78 -11.12 1.22
CA ARG A 343 -17.40 -10.65 1.03
C ARG A 343 -17.16 -10.14 -0.40
N GLU A 344 -18.21 -10.11 -1.21
CA GLU A 344 -18.15 -9.63 -2.59
C GLU A 344 -18.14 -8.10 -2.64
N LEU A 345 -17.64 -7.57 -3.75
CA LEU A 345 -17.72 -6.14 -4.03
C LEU A 345 -19.16 -5.79 -4.39
N ILE A 346 -19.69 -4.77 -3.72
CA ILE A 346 -20.97 -4.15 -4.05
C ILE A 346 -20.72 -2.72 -4.51
N HIS A 347 -21.52 -2.26 -5.47
CA HIS A 347 -21.54 -0.87 -5.89
C HIS A 347 -22.70 -0.16 -5.20
N LEU A 348 -22.41 0.93 -4.50
CA LEU A 348 -23.39 1.70 -3.75
C LEU A 348 -23.54 3.11 -4.29
N LYS A 349 -24.75 3.65 -4.18
CA LYS A 349 -25.07 5.07 -4.34
C LYS A 349 -25.77 5.56 -3.08
N GLY A 350 -25.46 6.78 -2.63
CA GLY A 350 -26.09 7.39 -1.45
C GLY A 350 -25.61 8.81 -1.20
N VAL A 351 -26.07 9.42 -0.11
CA VAL A 351 -25.69 10.78 0.29
C VAL A 351 -24.51 10.73 1.26
N LEU A 352 -23.41 11.39 0.94
CA LEU A 352 -22.23 11.44 1.79
C LEU A 352 -22.43 12.40 2.97
N ARG A 353 -22.12 11.93 4.18
CA ARG A 353 -22.01 12.74 5.40
C ARG A 353 -20.64 12.59 6.05
N LEU A 354 -20.11 13.69 6.55
CA LEU A 354 -18.83 13.78 7.23
C LEU A 354 -19.02 14.06 8.73
N ASN A 355 -18.32 13.30 9.56
CA ASN A 355 -18.29 13.53 11.00
C ASN A 355 -17.24 14.59 11.37
N GLN A 356 -17.68 15.76 11.83
CA GLN A 356 -16.76 16.83 12.23
C GLN A 356 -16.46 16.86 13.74
N ASP A 357 -17.40 16.36 14.54
CA ASP A 357 -17.52 16.78 15.95
C ASP A 357 -17.53 15.61 16.94
N ASN A 358 -17.86 14.39 16.50
CA ASN A 358 -17.93 13.22 17.37
C ASN A 358 -16.60 12.42 17.34
N PRO A 359 -15.75 12.51 18.38
CA PRO A 359 -14.47 11.80 18.41
C PRO A 359 -14.60 10.27 18.50
N GLU A 360 -15.78 9.76 18.84
CA GLU A 360 -16.08 8.33 18.99
C GLU A 360 -16.76 7.75 17.74
N GLY A 361 -17.27 8.59 16.85
CA GLY A 361 -17.94 8.17 15.62
C GLY A 361 -17.00 7.79 14.48
N TYR A 362 -17.57 7.15 13.46
CA TYR A 362 -16.90 6.98 12.16
C TYR A 362 -16.60 8.33 11.51
N PHE A 363 -15.62 8.38 10.60
CA PHE A 363 -15.32 9.63 9.90
C PHE A 363 -16.36 9.96 8.82
N PHE A 364 -17.04 8.94 8.29
CA PHE A 364 -17.91 9.06 7.13
C PHE A 364 -19.14 8.19 7.29
N TYR A 365 -20.25 8.69 6.78
CA TYR A 365 -21.51 7.95 6.66
C TYR A 365 -22.05 8.06 5.24
N LEU A 366 -22.71 6.99 4.77
CA LEU A 366 -23.47 6.98 3.53
C LEU A 366 -24.94 6.78 3.87
N GLU A 367 -25.71 7.87 3.78
CA GLU A 367 -27.15 7.86 4.01
C GLU A 367 -27.90 7.45 2.74
N GLU A 368 -29.09 6.88 2.92
CA GLU A 368 -29.98 6.43 1.83
C GLU A 368 -29.24 5.50 0.84
N ALA A 369 -28.37 4.63 1.36
CA ALA A 369 -27.54 3.77 0.54
C ALA A 369 -28.39 2.76 -0.26
N LEU A 370 -28.18 2.74 -1.57
CA LEU A 370 -28.82 1.86 -2.55
C LEU A 370 -27.76 0.97 -3.19
N ILE A 371 -28.02 -0.34 -3.23
CA ILE A 371 -27.18 -1.29 -3.97
C ILE A 371 -27.50 -1.15 -5.45
N LEU A 372 -26.49 -0.82 -6.24
CA LEU A 372 -26.57 -0.74 -7.68
C LEU A 372 -26.29 -2.13 -8.29
N PRO A 373 -26.95 -2.45 -9.43
CA PRO A 373 -26.79 -3.74 -10.11
C PRO A 373 -25.41 -3.97 -10.73
#